data_AF-A0A4V1RV96-F1
#
_entry.id   AF-A0A4V1RV96-F1
#
_cell.length_a   1.000
_cell.length_b   1.000
_cell.length_c   1.000
_cell.angle_alpha   90.00
_cell.angle_beta   90.00
_cell.angle_gamma   90.00
#
_symmetry.space_group_name_H-M   'P 1'
#
loop_
_entity.id
_entity.type
_entity.pdbx_description
1 polymer ?
#
loop_
_entity_poly.entity_id
_entity_poly.type
_entity_poly.pdbx_seq_one_letter_code
_entity_poly.pdbx_strand_id
1 'polypeptide(L)'
;MIDLASRSAGEDVNPYPLVELFTPNANATWLLAELDPGEPDRAFGLSDLGLGLPELGYVALSELRAIRGPLGLAVERDQHFIADRQLSAYADVAHDRRRIET
;
A
#
# COMPACT_ATOMS: atom_id res chain seq x y z
N MET A 1 23.16 2.60 -20.46
CA MET A 1 22.83 3.75 -19.59
C MET A 1 21.42 4.14 -19.95
N ILE A 2 20.43 3.57 -19.27
CA ILE A 2 19.02 3.88 -19.54
C ILE A 2 18.72 5.10 -18.67
N ASP A 3 18.32 6.17 -19.34
CA ASP A 3 18.02 7.48 -18.78
C ASP A 3 16.72 7.37 -17.96
N LEU A 4 16.82 7.38 -16.63
CA LEU A 4 15.66 7.48 -15.72
C LEU A 4 15.25 8.96 -15.59
N ALA A 5 14.86 9.55 -16.71
CA ALA A 5 14.18 10.83 -16.70
C ALA A 5 12.79 10.63 -16.05
N SER A 6 12.63 11.12 -14.82
CA SER A 6 11.40 11.69 -14.27
C SER A 6 10.10 11.09 -14.83
N ARG A 7 9.64 9.95 -14.28
CA ARG A 7 8.28 9.49 -14.53
C ARG A 7 7.32 10.48 -13.85
N SER A 8 6.57 11.24 -14.63
CA SER A 8 5.53 12.13 -14.13
C SER A 8 4.42 11.31 -13.48
N ALA A 9 3.94 11.76 -12.32
CA ALA A 9 2.68 11.29 -11.73
C ALA A 9 1.54 11.46 -12.76
N GLY A 10 1.09 10.37 -13.38
CA GLY A 10 -0.01 10.41 -14.35
C GLY A 10 0.10 9.54 -15.60
N GLU A 11 1.21 8.83 -15.84
CA GLU A 11 1.06 7.60 -16.66
C GLU A 11 0.30 6.59 -15.80
N ASP A 12 -0.75 6.00 -16.36
CA ASP A 12 -1.62 4.97 -15.75
C ASP A 12 -0.81 3.67 -15.54
N VAL A 13 0.23 3.76 -14.73
CA VAL A 13 1.03 2.62 -14.31
C VAL A 13 0.15 1.88 -13.33
N ASN A 14 -0.17 0.63 -13.67
CA ASN A 14 -0.92 -0.27 -12.83
C ASN A 14 0.01 -1.37 -12.30
N PRO A 15 0.89 -1.05 -11.33
CA PRO A 15 1.89 -2.00 -10.88
C PRO A 15 1.26 -3.08 -10.01
N TYR A 16 1.96 -4.21 -9.90
CA TYR A 16 1.67 -5.20 -8.87
C TYR A 16 2.18 -4.67 -7.53
N PRO A 17 1.42 -4.80 -6.44
CA PRO A 17 1.96 -4.51 -5.11
C PRO A 17 3.10 -5.48 -4.79
N LEU A 18 4.13 -4.97 -4.15
CA LEU A 18 5.33 -5.72 -3.78
C LEU A 18 5.36 -6.04 -2.28
N VAL A 19 4.66 -5.25 -1.48
CA VAL A 19 4.66 -5.37 -0.02
C VAL A 19 3.23 -5.24 0.48
N GLU A 20 2.81 -6.21 1.28
CA GLU A 20 1.67 -6.06 2.18
C GLU A 20 2.16 -5.69 3.58
N LEU A 21 1.55 -4.65 4.15
CA LEU A 21 1.71 -4.26 5.53
C LEU A 21 0.34 -4.34 6.22
N PHE A 22 0.34 -4.70 7.50
CA PHE A 22 -0.88 -4.75 8.30
C PHE A 22 -0.61 -4.34 9.75
N THR A 23 -1.66 -3.89 10.45
CA THR A 23 -1.57 -3.65 11.90
C THR A 23 -2.07 -4.89 12.66
N PRO A 24 -1.24 -5.60 13.43
CA PRO A 24 -1.68 -6.77 14.19
C PRO A 24 -2.80 -6.40 15.16
N ASN A 25 -3.85 -7.22 15.20
CA ASN A 25 -5.05 -6.99 16.01
C ASN A 25 -5.81 -5.68 15.66
N ALA A 26 -5.62 -5.16 14.45
CA ALA A 26 -6.50 -4.19 13.82
C ALA A 26 -6.75 -4.61 12.36
N ASN A 27 -7.75 -4.01 11.71
CA ASN A 27 -8.11 -4.36 10.33
C ASN A 27 -7.42 -3.46 9.29
N ALA A 28 -6.39 -2.71 9.69
CA ALA A 28 -5.68 -1.80 8.79
C ALA A 28 -4.66 -2.55 7.93
N THR A 29 -4.74 -2.36 6.61
CA THR A 29 -3.92 -3.04 5.59
C THR A 29 -3.45 -2.04 4.55
N TRP A 30 -2.21 -2.22 4.06
CA TRP A 30 -1.62 -1.46 2.96
C TRP A 30 -0.97 -2.40 1.96
N LEU A 31 -1.21 -2.19 0.67
CA LEU A 31 -0.51 -2.81 -0.45
C LEU A 31 0.33 -1.76 -1.17
N LEU A 32 1.65 -1.83 -1.03
CA LEU A 32 2.58 -0.84 -1.59
C LEU A 32 3.29 -1.39 -2.82
N ALA A 33 3.38 -0.59 -3.89
CA ALA A 33 3.99 -1.03 -5.15
C ALA A 33 5.27 -0.27 -5.53
N GLU A 34 5.37 1.01 -5.19
CA GLU A 34 6.52 1.83 -5.57
C GLU A 34 6.83 2.90 -4.52
N LEU A 35 8.10 3.32 -4.49
CA LEU A 35 8.55 4.50 -3.75
C LEU A 35 8.66 5.67 -4.73
N ASP A 36 8.35 6.88 -4.27
CA ASP A 36 8.62 8.10 -5.01
C ASP A 36 10.15 8.27 -5.14
N PRO A 37 10.70 8.36 -6.37
CA PRO A 37 12.14 8.52 -6.58
C PRO A 37 12.70 9.84 -6.03
N GLY A 38 11.89 10.88 -5.94
CA GLY A 38 12.24 12.19 -5.39
C GLY A 38 12.01 12.32 -3.89
N GLU A 39 11.15 11.47 -3.32
CA GLU A 39 10.81 11.45 -1.90
C GLU A 39 10.75 10.00 -1.37
N PRO A 40 11.90 9.38 -1.00
CA PRO A 40 11.95 7.95 -0.65
C PRO A 40 11.13 7.53 0.58
N ASP A 41 10.68 8.49 1.40
CA ASP A 41 9.75 8.23 2.50
C ASP A 41 8.31 8.04 2.01
N ARG A 42 8.00 8.38 0.76
CA ARG A 42 6.65 8.35 0.20
C ARG A 42 6.49 7.13 -0.69
N ALA A 43 5.48 6.31 -0.40
CA ALA A 43 5.16 5.10 -1.15
C ALA A 43 3.76 5.20 -1.76
N PHE A 44 3.59 4.76 -3.01
CA PHE A 44 2.29 4.64 -3.65
C PHE A 44 1.70 3.24 -3.43
N GLY A 45 0.39 3.18 -3.19
CA GLY A 45 -0.29 1.92 -2.94
C GLY A 45 -1.79 2.06 -2.69
N LEU A 46 -2.39 0.95 -2.28
CA LEU A 46 -3.77 0.85 -1.81
C LEU A 46 -3.76 0.73 -0.28
N SER A 47 -4.65 1.43 0.39
CA SER A 47 -4.78 1.39 1.85
C SER A 47 -6.23 1.27 2.29
N ASP A 48 -6.48 0.50 3.34
CA ASP A 48 -7.73 0.53 4.10
C ASP A 48 -7.35 0.54 5.57
N LEU A 49 -7.78 1.56 6.31
CA LEU A 49 -7.46 1.73 7.73
C LEU A 49 -8.36 0.90 8.66
N GLY A 50 -9.01 -0.14 8.13
CA GLY A 50 -9.98 -0.97 8.83
C GLY A 50 -11.36 -0.33 8.91
N LEU A 51 -11.63 0.66 8.06
CA LEU A 51 -12.91 1.39 7.98
C LEU A 51 -13.76 0.90 6.80
N GLY A 52 -13.23 -0.01 5.99
CA GLY A 52 -13.86 -0.50 4.77
C GLY A 52 -13.91 0.56 3.68
N LEU A 53 -13.03 1.55 3.74
CA LEU A 53 -12.91 2.65 2.78
C LEU A 53 -11.53 2.54 2.13
N PRO A 54 -11.35 1.60 1.18
CA PRO A 54 -10.07 1.45 0.52
C PRO A 54 -9.78 2.65 -0.38
N GLU A 55 -8.54 3.13 -0.38
CA GLU A 55 -8.11 4.28 -1.16
C GLU A 55 -6.74 4.01 -1.80
N LEU A 56 -6.63 4.33 -3.10
CA LEU A 56 -5.35 4.44 -3.79
C LEU A 56 -4.74 5.81 -3.50
N GLY A 57 -3.46 5.83 -3.15
CA GLY A 57 -2.78 7.06 -2.83
C GLY A 57 -1.35 6.86 -2.36
N TYR A 58 -0.77 7.96 -1.91
CA TYR A 58 0.56 7.94 -1.31
C TYR A 58 0.46 7.92 0.21
N VAL A 59 1.38 7.21 0.84
CA VAL A 59 1.55 7.16 2.30
C VAL A 59 3.02 7.37 2.66
N ALA A 60 3.28 8.02 3.79
CA ALA A 60 4.63 8.13 4.31
C ALA A 60 5.01 6.86 5.10
N LEU A 61 6.16 6.27 4.78
CA LEU A 61 6.73 5.13 5.49
C LEU A 61 7.04 5.47 6.95
N SER A 62 7.46 6.72 7.20
CA SER A 62 7.65 7.24 8.55
C SER A 62 6.35 7.27 9.37
N GLU A 63 5.23 7.64 8.77
CA GLU A 63 3.90 7.57 9.41
C GLU A 63 3.51 6.12 9.70
N LEU A 64 3.64 5.22 8.73
CA LEU A 64 3.39 3.79 8.92
C LEU A 64 4.22 3.20 10.07
N ARG A 65 5.50 3.58 10.17
CA ARG A 65 6.39 3.14 11.25
C ARG A 65 5.99 3.67 12.63
N ALA A 66 5.34 4.84 12.67
CA ALA A 66 4.87 5.47 13.90
C ALA A 66 3.53 4.88 14.39
N ILE A 67 2.73 4.27 13.51
CA ILE A 67 1.44 3.68 13.87
C ILE A 67 1.62 2.62 14.97
N ARG A 68 0.73 2.69 15.96
CA ARG A 68 0.55 1.66 16.98
C ARG A 68 -0.91 1.26 17.02
N GLY A 69 -1.17 -0.03 16.83
CA GLY A 69 -2.51 -0.59 16.94
C GLY A 69 -3.06 -0.53 18.37
N PRO A 70 -4.31 -0.99 18.59
CA PRO A 70 -4.98 -0.90 19.89
C PRO A 70 -4.22 -1.52 21.06
N LEU A 71 -3.40 -2.54 20.81
CA LEU A 71 -2.56 -3.21 21.81
C LEU A 71 -1.13 -2.67 21.87
N GLY A 72 -0.84 -1.53 21.25
CA GLY A 72 0.50 -0.95 21.16
C GLY A 72 1.45 -1.67 20.20
N LEU A 73 0.92 -2.56 19.34
CA LEU A 73 1.71 -3.29 18.35
C LEU A 73 2.01 -2.41 17.14
N ALA A 74 3.21 -2.53 16.58
CA ALA A 74 3.60 -1.81 15.38
C ALA A 74 2.98 -2.44 14.13
N VAL A 75 2.97 -1.69 13.02
CA VAL A 75 2.69 -2.25 11.69
C VAL A 75 3.74 -3.33 11.37
N GLU A 76 3.27 -4.45 10.84
CA GLU A 76 4.09 -5.58 10.41
C GLU A 76 4.02 -5.77 8.89
N ARG A 77 5.05 -6.40 8.35
CA ARG A 77 5.10 -6.84 6.96
C ARG A 77 4.71 -8.31 6.88
N ASP A 78 3.84 -8.66 5.94
CA ASP A 78 3.69 -10.07 5.57
C ASP A 78 4.90 -10.52 4.72
N GLN A 79 5.66 -11.49 5.24
CA GLN A 79 6.84 -12.04 4.58
C GLN A 79 6.51 -13.06 3.48
N HIS A 80 5.27 -13.55 3.45
CA HIS A 80 4.79 -14.55 2.51
C HIS A 80 3.85 -13.99 1.45
N PHE A 81 3.52 -12.70 1.52
CA PHE A 81 2.70 -12.04 0.53
C PHE A 81 3.32 -12.13 -0.86
N ILE A 82 2.51 -12.60 -1.82
CA ILE A 82 2.81 -12.65 -3.24
C ILE A 82 1.58 -12.14 -3.98
N ALA A 83 1.70 -10.98 -4.63
CA ALA A 83 0.59 -10.41 -5.38
C ALA A 83 0.21 -11.29 -6.58
N ASP A 84 -1.10 -11.52 -6.74
CA ASP A 84 -1.67 -12.23 -7.89
C ASP A 84 -2.40 -11.30 -8.87
N ARG A 85 -2.54 -10.03 -8.50
CA ARG A 85 -3.29 -8.99 -9.21
C ARG A 85 -2.55 -7.65 -9.20
N GLN A 86 -2.86 -6.80 -10.18
CA GLN A 86 -2.40 -5.41 -10.17
C GLN A 86 -3.17 -4.58 -9.13
N LEU A 87 -2.62 -3.45 -8.71
CA LEU A 87 -3.19 -2.59 -7.67
C LEU A 87 -4.64 -2.17 -7.94
N SER A 88 -5.00 -1.78 -9.17
CA SER A 88 -6.38 -1.42 -9.50
C SER A 88 -7.35 -2.60 -9.32
N ALA A 89 -6.95 -3.82 -9.68
CA ALA A 89 -7.80 -5.00 -9.49
C ALA A 89 -7.99 -5.35 -8.00
N TYR A 90 -6.97 -5.11 -7.15
CA TYR A 90 -7.16 -5.16 -5.70
C TYR A 90 -8.11 -4.05 -5.22
N ALA A 91 -7.98 -2.83 -5.75
CA ALA A 91 -8.83 -1.70 -5.36
C ALA A 91 -10.30 -1.93 -5.72
N ASP A 92 -10.59 -2.42 -6.94
CA ASP A 92 -11.94 -2.75 -7.39
C ASP A 92 -12.60 -3.78 -6.46
N VAL A 93 -11.89 -4.89 -6.19
CA VAL A 93 -12.38 -5.92 -5.26
C VAL A 93 -12.55 -5.33 -3.86
N ALA A 94 -11.61 -4.51 -3.41
CA ALA A 94 -11.68 -3.93 -2.07
C ALA A 94 -12.86 -2.98 -1.92
N HIS A 95 -13.19 -2.19 -2.93
CA HIS A 95 -14.36 -1.31 -2.92
C HIS A 95 -15.66 -2.12 -2.81
N ASP A 96 -15.78 -3.20 -3.57
CA ASP A 96 -16.94 -4.10 -3.54
C ASP A 96 -17.07 -4.83 -2.19
N ARG A 97 -15.94 -5.32 -1.66
CA ARG A 97 -15.88 -6.11 -0.43
C ARG A 97 -15.80 -5.28 0.84
N ARG A 98 -15.54 -3.98 0.72
CA ARG A 98 -15.29 -3.05 1.84
C ARG A 98 -14.15 -3.53 2.73
N ARG A 99 -13.11 -4.10 2.11
CA ARG A 99 -11.84 -4.55 2.74
C ARG A 99 -10.83 -4.94 1.69
N ILE A 100 -9.54 -4.79 1.98
CA ILE A 100 -8.49 -5.40 1.15
C ILE A 100 -8.46 -6.92 1.39
N GLU A 101 -8.36 -7.70 0.30
CA GLU A 101 -8.24 -9.16 0.32
C GLU A 101 -6.99 -9.57 -0.46
N THR A 102 -6.00 -10.15 0.23
CA THR A 102 -4.70 -10.55 -0.27
C THR A 102 -4.50 -12.05 -0.37
#